data_AF-M0QR14-F1
#
_entry.id   AF-M0QR14-F1
#
_cell.length_a   1.000
_cell.length_b   1.000
_cell.length_c   1.000
_cell.angle_alpha   90.00
_cell.angle_beta   90.00
_cell.angle_gamma   90.00
#
_symmetry.space_group_name_H-M   'P 1'
#
loop_
_entity.id
_entity.type
_entity.pdbx_description
1 polymer ?
#
loop_
_entity_poly.entity_id
_entity_poly.type
_entity_poly.pdbx_seq_one_letter_code
_entity_poly.pdbx_strand_id
1 'polypeptide(L)'
;MSTTDMPDLTEEGYGRIVDHGRVQTVWYPDGRVRLRHECRRPYIVLHTAPLLQLDNGHTIVSTDPVTVTPSIMCADCGLHGFLTDGVWKDC
;
A
#
# COMPACT_ATOMS: atom_id res chain seq x y z
N MET A 1 -25.66 -6.14 11.24
CA MET A 1 -24.38 -6.79 11.54
C MET A 1 -23.37 -5.69 11.70
N SER A 2 -22.89 -5.44 12.91
CA SER A 2 -21.96 -4.36 13.16
C SER A 2 -20.64 -4.73 12.49
N THR A 3 -20.36 -4.16 11.32
CA THR A 3 -19.01 -4.13 10.79
C THR A 3 -18.19 -3.41 11.84
N THR A 4 -17.38 -4.14 12.60
CA THR A 4 -16.36 -3.50 13.40
C THR A 4 -15.54 -2.69 12.40
N ASP A 5 -15.67 -1.36 12.42
CA ASP A 5 -14.86 -0.49 11.58
C ASP A 5 -13.41 -0.85 11.89
N MET A 6 -12.77 -1.51 10.93
CA MET A 6 -11.37 -1.85 11.04
C MET A 6 -10.60 -0.54 11.13
N PRO A 7 -9.79 -0.31 12.18
CA PRO A 7 -9.07 0.93 12.33
C PRO A 7 -8.24 1.21 11.07
N ASP A 8 -8.36 2.42 10.53
CA ASP A 8 -7.62 2.85 9.35
C ASP A 8 -6.62 3.92 9.76
N LEU A 9 -5.33 3.61 9.59
CA LEU A 9 -4.20 4.50 9.87
C LEU A 9 -3.69 5.21 8.61
N THR A 10 -4.46 5.18 7.52
CA THR A 10 -4.14 5.91 6.30
C THR A 10 -4.20 7.41 6.57
N GLU A 11 -3.09 8.11 6.34
CA GLU A 11 -3.02 9.57 6.45
C GLU A 11 -4.01 10.22 5.45
N GLU A 12 -4.83 11.16 5.92
CA GLU A 12 -5.77 11.89 5.08
C GLU A 12 -5.07 12.85 4.08
N GLY A 13 -5.82 13.45 3.15
CA GLY A 13 -5.29 14.43 2.20
C GLY A 13 -4.72 13.83 0.91
N TYR A 14 -4.94 12.55 0.65
CA TYR A 14 -4.62 11.92 -0.63
C TYR A 14 -5.57 12.39 -1.74
N GLY A 15 -5.05 12.50 -2.96
CA GLY A 15 -5.82 12.91 -4.14
C GLY A 15 -6.28 11.74 -5.02
N ARG A 16 -5.63 10.57 -4.90
CA ARG A 16 -5.92 9.38 -5.70
C ARG A 16 -5.65 8.11 -4.90
N ILE A 17 -6.55 7.15 -5.02
CA ILE A 17 -6.38 5.78 -4.53
C ILE A 17 -6.58 4.81 -5.69
N VAL A 18 -5.74 3.79 -5.79
CA VAL A 18 -5.84 2.76 -6.84
C VAL A 18 -5.86 1.39 -6.16
N ASP A 19 -6.86 0.59 -6.49
CA ASP A 19 -7.01 -0.77 -5.99
C ASP A 19 -6.25 -1.77 -6.88
N HIS A 20 -5.52 -2.69 -6.24
CA HIS A 20 -4.73 -3.73 -6.88
C HIS A 20 -5.13 -5.13 -6.40
N GLY A 21 -6.37 -5.27 -5.94
CA GLY A 21 -6.92 -6.48 -5.31
C GLY A 21 -6.50 -6.62 -3.85
N ARG A 22 -5.24 -6.98 -3.60
CA ARG A 22 -4.75 -7.27 -2.22
C ARG A 22 -4.28 -6.02 -1.47
N VAL A 23 -3.88 -4.99 -2.20
CA VAL A 23 -3.30 -3.74 -1.68
C VAL A 23 -3.83 -2.58 -2.49
N GLN A 24 -3.63 -1.37 -1.98
CA GLN A 24 -3.96 -0.13 -2.70
C GLN A 24 -2.78 0.83 -2.67
N THR A 25 -2.56 1.56 -3.75
CA THR A 25 -1.63 2.70 -3.74
C THR A 25 -2.38 3.99 -3.44
N VAL A 26 -1.86 4.76 -2.49
CA VAL A 26 -2.46 6.02 -2.02
C VAL A 26 -1.50 7.16 -2.39
N TRP A 27 -1.98 8.11 -3.19
CA TRP A 27 -1.17 9.15 -3.85
C TRP A 27 -1.50 10.52 -3.28
N TYR A 28 -0.47 11.23 -2.84
CA TYR A 28 -0.58 12.55 -2.22
C TYR A 28 -0.17 13.66 -3.20
N PRO A 29 -0.72 14.88 -3.07
CA PRO A 29 -0.37 16.00 -3.95
C PRO A 29 1.11 16.40 -3.93
N ASP A 30 1.82 16.07 -2.85
CA ASP A 30 3.26 16.33 -2.68
C ASP A 30 4.17 15.26 -3.34
N GLY A 31 3.58 14.29 -4.04
CA GLY A 31 4.31 13.22 -4.72
C GLY A 31 4.58 12.00 -3.85
N ARG A 32 4.22 12.00 -2.55
CA ARG A 32 4.31 10.80 -1.72
C ARG A 32 3.34 9.74 -2.23
N VAL A 33 3.78 8.48 -2.15
CA VAL A 33 2.94 7.31 -2.41
C VAL A 33 3.05 6.35 -1.24
N ARG A 34 1.90 5.88 -0.75
CA ARG A 34 1.81 4.90 0.35
C ARG A 34 1.17 3.61 -0.16
N LEU A 35 1.52 2.47 0.45
CA LEU A 35 0.92 1.16 0.15
C LEU A 35 -0.08 0.76 1.23
N ARG A 36 -1.37 1.01 1.00
CA ARG A 36 -2.44 0.61 1.92
C ARG A 36 -2.73 -0.89 1.82
N HIS A 37 -2.82 -1.56 2.96
CA HIS A 37 -3.18 -2.97 3.03
C HIS A 37 -3.83 -3.34 4.38
N GLU A 38 -4.53 -4.47 4.40
CA GLU A 38 -4.96 -5.13 5.64
C GLU A 38 -3.75 -5.74 6.35
N CYS A 39 -3.32 -5.10 7.44
CA CYS A 39 -2.21 -5.52 8.25
C CYS A 39 -2.71 -6.35 9.44
N ARG A 40 -2.36 -7.63 9.45
CA ARG A 40 -2.68 -8.57 10.52
C ARG A 40 -1.53 -8.62 11.53
N ARG A 41 -1.67 -7.91 12.63
CA ARG A 41 -0.75 -7.96 13.77
C ARG A 41 -1.25 -8.98 14.81
N PRO A 42 -0.43 -9.41 15.79
CA PRO A 42 -0.83 -10.45 16.76
C PRO A 42 -2.13 -10.18 17.54
N TYR A 43 -2.48 -8.90 17.77
CA TYR A 43 -3.61 -8.51 18.61
C TYR A 43 -4.64 -7.61 17.91
N ILE A 44 -4.43 -7.28 16.64
CA ILE A 44 -5.29 -6.34 15.91
C ILE A 44 -5.16 -6.54 14.39
N VAL A 45 -6.29 -6.38 13.70
CA VAL A 45 -6.33 -6.22 12.25
C VAL A 45 -6.68 -4.76 11.96
N LEU A 46 -5.89 -4.11 11.12
CA LEU A 46 -6.04 -2.68 10.80
C LEU A 46 -5.63 -2.42 9.35
N HIS A 47 -6.07 -1.31 8.79
CA HIS A 47 -5.50 -0.77 7.57
C HIS A 47 -4.33 0.14 7.90
N THR A 48 -3.21 -0.10 7.24
CA THR A 48 -2.02 0.75 7.32
C THR A 48 -1.57 1.09 5.93
N ALA A 49 -1.04 2.31 5.75
CA ALA A 49 -0.50 2.80 4.49
C ALA A 49 0.94 3.30 4.70
N PRO A 50 1.93 2.41 4.88
CA PRO A 50 3.33 2.79 4.97
C PRO A 50 3.80 3.55 3.72
N LEU A 51 4.67 4.53 3.93
CA LEU A 51 5.27 5.34 2.87
C LEU A 51 6.24 4.49 2.04
N LEU A 52 6.03 4.48 0.72
CA LEU A 52 7.03 3.95 -0.21
C LEU A 52 8.27 4.83 -0.14
N GLN A 53 9.40 4.18 0.09
CA GLN A 53 10.71 4.81 0.20
C GLN A 53 11.21 5.20 -1.21
N LEU A 54 10.59 6.22 -1.81
CA LEU A 54 10.99 6.77 -3.10
C LEU A 54 12.36 7.46 -2.96
N ASP A 55 13.21 7.41 -3.99
CA ASP A 55 14.58 7.95 -4.04
C ASP A 55 15.68 7.16 -3.30
N ASN A 56 15.33 6.21 -2.43
CA ASN A 56 16.31 5.38 -1.71
C ASN A 56 15.91 3.90 -1.56
N GLY A 57 14.89 3.44 -2.27
CA GLY A 57 14.48 2.04 -2.25
C GLY A 57 13.54 1.67 -3.39
N HIS A 58 12.38 2.32 -3.46
CA HIS A 58 11.34 2.07 -4.46
C HIS A 58 11.40 3.08 -5.60
N THR A 59 10.99 2.64 -6.79
CA THR A 59 10.83 3.43 -8.00
C THR A 59 9.45 3.14 -8.58
N ILE A 60 8.71 4.20 -8.90
CA ILE A 60 7.48 4.11 -9.66
C ILE A 60 7.86 4.04 -11.14
N VAL A 61 7.71 2.88 -11.75
CA VAL A 61 8.05 2.64 -13.17
C VAL A 61 6.94 3.14 -14.08
N SER A 62 5.69 2.97 -13.66
CA SER A 62 4.50 3.47 -14.36
C SER A 62 3.42 3.86 -13.35
N THR A 63 2.66 4.90 -13.65
CA THR A 63 1.52 5.36 -12.85
C THR A 63 0.17 4.86 -13.35
N ASP A 64 0.12 4.32 -14.57
CA ASP A 64 -1.08 3.72 -15.18
C ASP A 64 -0.70 2.77 -16.34
N PRO A 65 -0.86 1.44 -16.20
CA PRO A 65 -1.18 0.76 -14.95
C PRO A 65 -0.01 0.90 -13.96
N VAL A 66 -0.31 0.89 -12.65
CA VAL A 66 0.72 1.15 -11.63
C VAL A 66 1.75 0.01 -11.58
N THR A 67 3.03 0.36 -11.71
CA THR A 67 4.15 -0.57 -11.56
C THR A 67 5.20 0.05 -10.62
N VAL A 68 5.59 -0.69 -9.58
CA VAL A 68 6.59 -0.27 -8.58
C VAL A 68 7.66 -1.36 -8.45
N THR A 69 8.93 -0.94 -8.42
CA THR A 69 10.09 -1.82 -8.22
C THR A 69 10.99 -1.28 -7.10
N PRO A 70 11.65 -2.12 -6.28
CA PRO A 70 11.54 -3.58 -6.19
C PRO A 70 10.30 -4.00 -5.38
N SER A 71 10.28 -5.25 -4.88
CA SER A 71 9.20 -5.74 -4.01
C SER A 71 9.03 -4.87 -2.77
N ILE A 72 7.80 -4.77 -2.30
CA ILE A 72 7.41 -4.05 -1.09
C ILE A 72 7.18 -5.07 0.02
N MET A 73 7.75 -4.81 1.21
CA MET A 73 7.63 -5.64 2.41
C MET A 73 7.01 -4.82 3.54
N CYS A 74 5.96 -5.35 4.18
CA CYS A 74 5.46 -4.84 5.44
C CYS A 74 6.19 -5.52 6.60
N ALA A 75 6.93 -4.74 7.38
CA ALA A 75 7.66 -5.26 8.56
C ALA A 75 6.73 -5.76 9.69
N ASP A 76 5.47 -5.32 9.72
CA ASP A 76 4.53 -5.64 10.81
C ASP A 76 3.82 -6.99 10.62
N CYS A 77 3.32 -7.26 9.41
CA CYS A 77 2.53 -8.47 9.12
C CYS A 77 3.18 -9.41 8.11
N GLY A 78 4.35 -9.07 7.56
CA GLY A 78 5.08 -9.91 6.61
C GLY A 78 4.48 -9.94 5.20
N LEU A 79 3.53 -9.06 4.87
CA LEU A 79 3.07 -8.88 3.48
C LEU A 79 4.28 -8.58 2.59
N HIS A 80 4.51 -9.40 1.57
CA HIS A 80 5.66 -9.28 0.67
C HIS A 80 5.26 -9.58 -0.77
N GLY A 81 5.54 -8.66 -1.69
CA GLY A 81 5.16 -8.82 -3.08
C GLY A 81 5.60 -7.66 -3.97
N PHE A 82 5.25 -7.75 -5.24
CA PHE A 82 5.53 -6.76 -6.27
C PHE A 82 4.23 -6.18 -6.81
N LEU A 83 4.27 -4.91 -7.22
CA LEU A 83 3.19 -4.29 -7.96
C LEU A 83 3.62 -4.14 -9.42
N THR A 84 3.00 -4.88 -10.33
CA THR A 84 3.32 -4.85 -11.77
C THR A 84 2.05 -4.84 -12.59
N ASP A 85 2.00 -3.97 -13.58
CA ASP A 85 0.88 -3.85 -14.52
C ASP A 85 -0.46 -3.66 -13.80
N GLY A 86 -0.44 -2.91 -12.69
CA GLY A 86 -1.61 -2.60 -11.87
C GLY A 86 -2.07 -3.73 -10.97
N VAL A 87 -1.34 -4.85 -10.91
CA VAL A 87 -1.70 -6.05 -10.15
C VAL A 87 -0.64 -6.37 -9.10
N TRP A 88 -1.09 -6.67 -7.89
CA TRP A 88 -0.22 -7.20 -6.84
C TRP A 88 0.12 -8.68 -7.07
N LYS A 89 1.39 -9.04 -6.91
CA LYS A 89 1.89 -10.41 -6.96
C LYS A 89 2.67 -10.73 -5.69
N ASP A 90 2.20 -11.72 -4.94
CA ASP A 90 2.89 -12.20 -3.75
C ASP A 90 4.24 -12.86 -4.10
N CYS A 91 5.20 -12.78 -3.18
CA CYS A 91 6.47 -13.52 -3.25
C CYS A 91 6.34 -14.95 -2.74
#